data_AF-A0A952TXT9-F1
#
_entry.id   AF-A0A952TXT9-F1
#
_cell.length_a   1.000
_cell.length_b   1.000
_cell.length_c   1.000
_cell.angle_alpha   90.00
_cell.angle_beta   90.00
_cell.angle_gamma   90.00
#
_symmetry.space_group_name_H-M   'P 1'
#
loop_
_entity.id
_entity.type
_entity.pdbx_description
1 polymer ?
#
loop_
_entity_poly.entity_id
_entity_poly.type
_entity_poly.pdbx_seq_one_letter_code
_entity_poly.pdbx_strand_id
1 'polypeptide(L)'
;MFDLDGHPALTDNLRYRYASTWSGKADAVCQVRIFAPAGKPSVVVVSELAENTGTSVTNACERLVAELQKAFELPADTVWVEHWREDGRMPRSAWGTGESFDVIELLGLPGVRRWRRLSPEKMAALLEAGDGD
;
A
#
# COMPACT_ATOMS: atom_id res chain seq x y z
N MET A 1 8.34 -15.24 6.21
CA MET A 1 7.94 -14.12 5.33
C MET A 1 6.46 -14.30 5.07
N PHE A 2 5.68 -13.23 5.19
CA PHE A 2 4.22 -13.28 5.01
C PHE A 2 3.91 -13.28 3.51
N ASP A 3 3.23 -14.32 3.01
CA ASP A 3 2.94 -14.43 1.57
C ASP A 3 1.65 -13.66 1.22
N LEU A 4 1.83 -12.50 0.60
CA LEU A 4 0.73 -11.66 0.10
C LEU A 4 0.15 -12.18 -1.21
N ASP A 5 0.96 -12.82 -2.05
CA ASP A 5 0.57 -13.17 -3.43
C ASP A 5 -0.28 -14.45 -3.47
N GLY A 6 -0.12 -15.34 -2.49
CA GLY A 6 -0.93 -16.55 -2.32
C GLY A 6 -2.12 -16.41 -1.35
N HIS A 7 -2.38 -15.23 -0.80
CA HIS A 7 -3.39 -15.08 0.25
C HIS A 7 -4.82 -15.22 -0.30
N PRO A 8 -5.72 -15.98 0.34
CA PRO A 8 -7.07 -16.25 -0.18
C PRO A 8 -7.97 -15.02 -0.31
N ALA A 9 -7.72 -13.97 0.48
CA ALA A 9 -8.45 -12.71 0.40
C ALA A 9 -7.97 -11.79 -0.75
N LEU A 10 -6.90 -12.15 -1.48
CA LEU A 10 -6.38 -11.36 -2.59
C LEU A 10 -7.36 -11.39 -3.77
N THR A 11 -7.81 -10.22 -4.18
CA THR A 11 -8.75 -10.04 -5.30
C THR A 11 -8.07 -9.49 -6.55
N ASP A 12 -7.13 -8.55 -6.37
CA ASP A 12 -6.38 -7.95 -7.47
C ASP A 12 -4.90 -7.85 -7.12
N ASN A 13 -4.05 -8.11 -8.12
CA ASN A 13 -2.61 -7.96 -8.02
C ASN A 13 -2.06 -7.45 -9.36
N LEU A 14 -1.71 -6.17 -9.41
CA LEU A 14 -1.31 -5.52 -10.65
C LEU A 14 -0.14 -4.55 -10.45
N ARG A 15 0.56 -4.29 -11.55
CA ARG A 15 1.48 -3.16 -11.64
C ARG A 15 0.70 -1.90 -12.00
N TYR A 16 0.86 -0.85 -11.21
CA TYR A 16 0.19 0.42 -11.40
C TYR A 16 1.19 1.51 -11.76
N ARG A 17 0.93 2.23 -12.86
CA ARG A 17 1.73 3.38 -13.28
C ARG A 17 1.04 4.66 -12.83
N TYR A 18 1.81 5.58 -12.26
CA TYR A 18 1.29 6.86 -11.78
C TYR A 18 2.25 7.99 -12.13
N ALA A 19 1.69 9.17 -12.40
CA ALA A 19 2.50 10.31 -12.78
C ALA A 19 3.38 10.76 -11.60
N SER A 20 4.64 10.99 -11.89
CA SER A 20 5.60 11.51 -10.91
C SER A 20 5.14 12.86 -10.35
N THR A 21 5.37 13.11 -9.06
CA THR A 21 5.06 14.41 -8.42
C THR A 21 6.14 15.46 -8.68
N TRP A 22 7.25 15.07 -9.32
CA TRP A 22 8.37 15.94 -9.68
C TRP A 22 8.42 16.22 -11.19
N SER A 23 8.56 17.49 -11.56
CA SER A 23 8.64 17.94 -12.96
C SER A 23 9.80 17.27 -13.72
N GLY A 24 9.51 16.71 -14.89
CA GLY A 24 10.53 16.12 -15.79
C GLY A 24 11.01 14.71 -15.42
N LYS A 25 10.42 14.08 -14.39
CA LYS A 25 10.67 12.67 -14.06
C LYS A 25 9.73 11.75 -14.84
N ALA A 26 10.25 10.59 -15.26
CA ALA A 26 9.45 9.53 -15.85
C ALA A 26 8.33 9.08 -14.90
N ASP A 27 7.26 8.51 -15.48
CA ASP A 27 6.18 7.90 -14.72
C ASP A 27 6.74 6.88 -13.71
N ALA A 28 6.17 6.92 -12.52
CA ALA A 28 6.49 6.00 -11.45
C ALA A 28 5.68 4.71 -11.59
N VAL A 29 6.15 3.64 -10.94
CA VAL A 29 5.48 2.34 -10.94
C VAL A 29 5.51 1.72 -9.56
N CYS A 30 4.39 1.12 -9.15
CA CYS A 30 4.28 0.33 -7.94
C CYS A 30 3.51 -0.96 -8.23
N GLN A 31 3.49 -1.88 -7.27
CA GLN A 31 2.56 -3.00 -7.27
C GLN A 31 1.41 -2.68 -6.33
N VAL A 32 0.19 -2.88 -6.80
CA VAL A 32 -1.04 -2.71 -6.02
C VAL A 32 -1.64 -4.09 -5.81
N ARG A 33 -1.88 -4.43 -4.55
CA ARG A 33 -2.64 -5.61 -4.15
C ARG A 33 -3.88 -5.18 -3.40
N ILE A 34 -5.04 -5.69 -3.79
CA ILE A 34 -6.33 -5.40 -3.15
C ILE A 34 -6.84 -6.67 -2.52
N PHE A 35 -7.11 -6.59 -1.21
CA PHE A 35 -7.66 -7.69 -0.43
C PHE A 35 -9.07 -7.34 0.03
N ALA A 36 -9.96 -8.33 -0.03
CA ALA A 36 -11.34 -8.23 0.44
C ALA A 36 -11.62 -9.33 1.49
N PRO A 37 -11.05 -9.21 2.71
CA PRO A 37 -11.35 -10.13 3.80
C PRO A 37 -12.84 -10.10 4.15
N ALA A 38 -13.48 -11.26 4.29
CA ALA A 38 -14.90 -11.34 4.63
C ALA A 38 -15.17 -10.67 5.98
N GLY A 39 -16.22 -9.84 6.06
CA GLY A 39 -16.63 -9.17 7.30
C GLY A 39 -15.68 -8.06 7.79
N LYS A 40 -14.71 -7.63 6.97
CA LYS A 40 -13.77 -6.55 7.29
C LYS A 40 -13.64 -5.55 6.14
N PRO A 41 -13.13 -4.33 6.41
CA PRO A 41 -12.83 -3.37 5.35
C PRO A 41 -11.80 -3.92 4.35
N SER A 42 -11.86 -3.47 3.10
CA SER A 42 -10.85 -3.76 2.10
C SER A 42 -9.47 -3.28 2.56
N VAL A 43 -8.43 -4.03 2.21
CA VAL A 43 -7.04 -3.65 2.49
C VAL A 43 -6.32 -3.48 1.17
N VAL A 44 -5.72 -2.32 0.95
CA VAL A 44 -4.89 -2.06 -0.24
C VAL A 44 -3.45 -1.95 0.18
N VAL A 45 -2.63 -2.83 -0.37
CA VAL A 45 -1.18 -2.83 -0.16
C VAL A 45 -0.52 -2.25 -1.41
N VAL A 46 0.18 -1.13 -1.25
CA VAL A 46 0.95 -0.49 -2.31
C VAL A 46 2.42 -0.73 -2.06
N SER A 47 3.05 -1.51 -2.93
CA SER A 47 4.45 -1.90 -2.80
C SER A 47 5.36 -1.09 -3.72
N GLU A 48 6.42 -0.52 -3.14
CA GLU A 48 7.52 0.07 -3.92
C GLU A 48 8.25 -1.04 -4.69
N LEU A 49 8.46 -0.85 -6.00
CA LEU A 49 9.20 -1.77 -6.85
C LEU A 49 10.64 -1.31 -7.07
N ALA A 50 11.58 -2.24 -7.21
CA ALA A 50 12.99 -1.96 -7.50
C ALA A 50 13.19 -1.08 -8.75
N GLU A 51 12.36 -1.32 -9.76
CA GLU A 51 12.38 -0.61 -11.04
C GLU A 51 11.79 0.80 -10.98
N ASN A 52 11.21 1.22 -9.85
CA ASN A 52 10.58 2.53 -9.73
C ASN A 52 11.62 3.67 -9.69
N THR A 53 11.96 4.21 -10.86
CA THR A 53 12.89 5.34 -10.99
C THR A 53 12.22 6.71 -10.77
N GLY A 54 10.88 6.73 -10.70
CA GLY A 54 10.07 7.92 -10.49
C GLY A 54 9.95 8.35 -9.02
N THR A 55 8.81 8.96 -8.70
CA THR A 55 8.43 9.29 -7.31
C THR A 55 8.15 8.01 -6.53
N SER A 56 8.57 7.93 -5.26
CA SER A 56 8.27 6.78 -4.40
C SER A 56 6.82 6.75 -3.93
N VAL A 57 6.33 5.57 -3.56
CA VAL A 57 5.00 5.36 -2.96
C VAL A 57 4.78 6.29 -1.77
N THR A 58 5.76 6.43 -0.88
CA THR A 58 5.68 7.32 0.30
C THR A 58 5.38 8.77 -0.08
N ASN A 59 6.01 9.26 -1.14
CA ASN A 59 5.84 10.64 -1.60
C ASN A 59 4.59 10.85 -2.45
N ALA A 60 4.09 9.79 -3.08
CA ALA A 60 2.89 9.82 -3.90
C ALA A 60 1.62 9.33 -3.19
N CYS A 61 1.72 8.87 -1.94
CA CYS A 61 0.65 8.12 -1.25
C CYS A 61 -0.70 8.82 -1.25
N GLU A 62 -0.78 10.13 -0.95
CA GLU A 62 -2.06 10.86 -0.94
C GLU A 62 -2.75 10.82 -2.31
N ARG A 63 -1.97 11.04 -3.37
CA ARG A 63 -2.47 10.95 -4.74
C ARG A 63 -2.85 9.52 -5.09
N LEU A 64 -1.98 8.55 -4.77
CA LEU A 64 -2.23 7.14 -5.04
C LEU A 64 -3.50 6.65 -4.35
N VAL A 65 -3.71 7.00 -3.09
CA VAL A 65 -4.94 6.68 -2.35
C VAL A 65 -6.16 7.23 -3.08
N ALA A 66 -6.18 8.52 -3.41
CA ALA A 66 -7.31 9.13 -4.11
C ALA A 66 -7.54 8.53 -5.52
N GLU A 67 -6.46 8.28 -6.25
CA GLU A 67 -6.49 7.75 -7.62
C GLU A 67 -6.98 6.30 -7.65
N LEU A 68 -6.42 5.44 -6.79
CA LEU A 68 -6.80 4.04 -6.66
C LEU A 68 -8.20 3.90 -6.07
N GLN A 69 -8.57 4.72 -5.08
CA GLN A 69 -9.91 4.69 -4.49
C GLN A 69 -10.98 4.94 -5.56
N LYS A 70 -10.74 5.90 -6.45
CA LYS A 70 -11.64 6.19 -7.56
C LYS A 70 -11.59 5.11 -8.65
N ALA A 71 -10.40 4.63 -9.01
CA ALA A 71 -10.22 3.68 -10.11
C ALA A 71 -10.80 2.29 -9.82
N PHE A 72 -10.76 1.87 -8.56
CA PHE A 72 -11.21 0.56 -8.09
C PHE A 72 -12.50 0.63 -7.26
N GLU A 73 -13.18 1.79 -7.23
CA GLU A 73 -14.42 2.01 -6.47
C GLU A 73 -14.32 1.55 -5.01
N LEU A 74 -13.17 1.80 -4.38
CA LEU A 74 -12.86 1.27 -3.06
C LEU A 74 -13.66 2.00 -1.97
N PRO A 75 -14.16 1.29 -0.95
CA PRO A 75 -14.87 1.88 0.18
C PRO A 75 -14.08 2.97 0.91
N ALA A 76 -14.77 3.90 1.57
CA ALA A 76 -14.16 5.00 2.32
C ALA A 76 -13.35 4.51 3.54
N ASP A 77 -13.71 3.36 4.10
CA ASP A 77 -13.06 2.69 5.23
C ASP A 77 -11.93 1.75 4.81
N THR A 78 -11.54 1.76 3.53
CA THR A 78 -10.39 0.99 3.03
C THR A 78 -9.13 1.29 3.83
N VAL A 79 -8.45 0.24 4.27
CA VAL A 79 -7.16 0.33 4.97
C VAL A 79 -6.04 0.38 3.94
N TRP A 80 -5.27 1.46 3.95
CA TRP A 80 -4.14 1.66 3.04
C TRP A 80 -2.84 1.28 3.73
N VAL A 81 -2.06 0.43 3.08
CA VAL A 81 -0.78 -0.07 3.60
C VAL A 81 0.31 0.22 2.58
N GLU A 82 1.31 1.00 3.00
CA GLU A 82 2.58 1.06 2.30
C GLU A 82 3.37 -0.21 2.60
N HIS A 83 3.93 -0.82 1.56
CA HIS A 83 4.79 -1.98 1.68
C HIS A 83 6.16 -1.69 1.03
N TRP A 84 7.19 -1.64 1.86
CA TRP A 84 8.58 -1.66 1.39
C TRP A 84 9.05 -3.11 1.35
N ARG A 85 9.45 -3.55 0.15
CA ARG A 85 10.00 -4.87 -0.06
C ARG A 85 11.50 -4.87 0.21
N GLU A 86 12.04 -6.00 0.63
CA GLU A 86 13.49 -6.15 0.79
C GLU A 86 14.24 -5.98 -0.54
N ASP A 87 13.65 -6.43 -1.65
CA ASP A 87 14.15 -6.27 -3.01
C ASP A 87 13.83 -4.89 -3.63
N GLY A 88 13.24 -3.96 -2.85
CA GLY A 88 12.86 -2.63 -3.31
C GLY A 88 14.06 -1.71 -3.62
N ARG A 89 13.78 -0.62 -4.36
CA ARG A 89 14.83 0.31 -4.85
C ARG A 89 15.65 0.94 -3.73
N MET A 90 15.00 1.20 -2.61
CA MET A 90 15.63 1.67 -1.38
C MET A 90 15.29 0.61 -0.34
N PRO A 91 16.27 -0.16 0.17
CA PRO A 91 15.97 -1.12 1.23
C PRO A 91 15.62 -0.44 2.56
N ARG A 92 15.52 0.90 2.60
CA ARG A 92 15.25 1.70 3.80
C ARG A 92 13.86 2.33 3.75
N SER A 93 12.98 1.84 4.61
CA SER A 93 11.82 2.63 5.05
C SER A 93 12.30 3.74 6.00
N ALA A 94 11.38 4.61 6.45
CA ALA A 94 11.64 5.56 7.54
C ALA A 94 12.16 4.88 8.83
N TRP A 95 12.05 3.55 8.94
CA TRP A 95 12.34 2.77 10.14
C TRP A 95 13.58 1.87 10.04
N GLY A 96 14.35 1.94 8.94
CA GLY A 96 15.58 1.15 8.76
C GLY A 96 15.52 0.19 7.59
N THR A 97 16.46 -0.77 7.54
CA THR A 97 16.60 -1.70 6.41
C THR A 97 15.68 -2.91 6.53
N GLY A 98 15.02 -3.31 5.45
CA GLY A 98 14.28 -4.59 5.34
C GLY A 98 12.80 -4.44 5.00
N GLU A 99 12.11 -5.58 4.88
CA GLU A 99 10.67 -5.66 4.60
C GLU A 99 9.83 -4.97 5.69
N SER A 100 8.75 -4.33 5.25
CA SER A 100 8.19 -3.23 6.03
C SER A 100 6.76 -2.91 5.62
N PHE A 101 5.82 -2.98 6.57
CA PHE A 101 4.41 -2.65 6.39
C PHE A 101 4.02 -1.45 7.26
N ASP A 102 3.41 -0.44 6.67
CA ASP A 102 3.02 0.77 7.38
C ASP A 102 1.61 1.21 6.93
N VAL A 103 0.66 1.28 7.87
CA VAL A 103 -0.67 1.83 7.59
C VAL A 103 -0.53 3.32 7.30
N ILE A 104 -1.14 3.76 6.22
CA ILE A 104 -1.26 5.16 5.83
C ILE A 104 -2.57 5.70 6.43
N GLU A 105 -2.45 6.60 7.39
CA GLU A 105 -3.58 7.32 7.99
C GLU A 105 -3.64 8.72 7.39
N LEU A 106 -4.68 9.01 6.59
CA LEU A 106 -4.95 10.34 6.05
C LEU A 106 -5.79 11.12 7.07
N LEU A 107 -5.24 12.20 7.64
CA LEU A 107 -5.84 12.90 8.78
C LEU A 107 -6.78 14.06 8.36
N GLY A 108 -7.42 13.94 7.20
CA GLY A 108 -8.47 14.85 6.72
C GLY A 108 -7.99 16.23 6.25
N LEU A 109 -6.70 16.55 6.38
CA LEU A 109 -6.10 17.79 5.85
C LEU A 109 -5.09 17.44 4.75
N PRO A 110 -5.04 18.21 3.63
CA PRO A 110 -4.06 17.99 2.57
C PRO A 110 -2.63 18.00 3.11
N GLY A 111 -1.80 17.04 2.71
CA GLY A 111 -0.42 16.93 3.20
C GLY A 111 -0.27 16.33 4.59
N VAL A 112 -1.36 16.13 5.35
CA VAL A 112 -1.30 15.61 6.72
C VAL A 112 -1.59 14.11 6.72
N ARG A 113 -0.52 13.36 6.87
CA ARG A 113 -0.52 11.90 6.84
C ARG A 113 0.36 11.34 7.95
N ARG A 114 -0.02 10.17 8.44
CA ARG A 114 0.77 9.42 9.41
C ARG A 114 0.99 8.01 8.91
N TRP A 115 2.21 7.52 9.12
CA TRP A 115 2.52 6.11 8.95
C TRP A 115 2.55 5.44 10.31
N ARG A 116 1.87 4.30 10.41
CA ARG A 116 1.90 3.47 11.60
C ARG A 116 2.40 2.08 11.23
N ARG A 117 3.57 1.74 11.77
CA ARG A 117 4.20 0.43 11.60
C ARG A 117 3.25 -0.72 11.95
N LEU A 118 3.15 -1.68 11.05
CA LEU A 118 2.55 -2.98 11.31
C LEU A 118 3.64 -4.02 11.50
N SER A 119 3.45 -4.88 12.50
CA SER A 119 4.18 -6.13 12.57
C SER A 119 3.56 -7.13 11.59
N PRO A 120 4.29 -8.18 11.17
CA PRO A 120 3.75 -9.23 10.31
C PRO A 120 2.47 -9.86 10.86
N GLU A 121 2.37 -10.05 12.17
CA GLU A 121 1.17 -10.62 12.81
C GLU A 121 -0.05 -9.70 12.69
N LYS A 122 0.16 -8.38 12.84
CA LYS A 122 -0.91 -7.40 12.64
C LYS A 122 -1.32 -7.29 11.17
N MET A 123 -0.37 -7.45 10.25
CA MET A 123 -0.66 -7.49 8.82
C MET A 123 -1.51 -8.73 8.48
N ALA A 124 -1.15 -9.90 8.99
CA ALA A 124 -1.95 -11.12 8.83
C ALA A 124 -3.37 -10.93 9.38
N ALA A 125 -3.50 -10.42 10.61
CA ALA A 125 -4.80 -10.19 11.24
C ALA A 125 -5.72 -9.21 10.47
N LEU A 126 -5.16 -8.26 9.70
CA LEU A 126 -5.94 -7.40 8.81
C LEU A 126 -6.55 -8.17 7.64
N LEU A 127 -5.86 -9.21 7.14
CA LEU A 127 -6.26 -9.98 5.97
C LEU A 127 -7.07 -11.24 6.31
N GLU A 128 -7.03 -11.71 7.55
CA GLU A 128 -7.92 -12.77 8.02
C GLU A 128 -9.39 -12.33 7.97
N ALA A 129 -10.32 -13.27 7.79
CA ALA A 129 -11.74 -12.97 7.90
C ALA A 129 -12.09 -12.36 9.28
N GLY A 130 -13.13 -11.54 9.32
CA GLY A 130 -13.79 -11.18 10.57
C GLY A 130 -14.57 -12.36 11.14
N ASP A 131 -14.62 -12.46 12.46
CA ASP A 131 -15.66 -13.26 13.11
C ASP A 131 -17.01 -12.67 12.69
N GLY A 132 -17.74 -13.41 11.87
CA GLY A 132 -19.12 -13.05 11.54
C GLY A 132 -19.97 -13.21 12.78
N ASP A 133 -20.64 -12.14 13.20
CA ASP A 133 -21.73 -12.18 14.18
C ASP A 133 -23.03 -12.64 13.50
#